data_AF-A0A6N1YCP5-F1
#
_entry.id   AF-A0A6N1YCP5-F1
#
_cell.length_a   1.000
_cell.length_b   1.000
_cell.length_c   1.000
_cell.angle_alpha   90.00
_cell.angle_beta   90.00
_cell.angle_gamma   90.00
#
_symmetry.space_group_name_H-M   'P 1'
#
loop_
_entity.id
_entity.type
_entity.pdbx_description
1 polymer ?
#
loop_
_entity_poly.entity_id
_entity_poly.type
_entity_poly.pdbx_seq_one_letter_code
_entity_poly.pdbx_strand_id
1 'polypeptide(L)'
;MPKLFHAHSLVGESKGKPVSIELIENLKGDKKDQAMAIVQLFGASGDSKNSELAEEIGPTRLSFWDCALNKEWAEKVDKNNWLYTEAKSENTIDRISGTANNPRQTERVPAGAIFDFKLAFKVLDETEEELLEMVLTGLKLLAMDGIGGSGSRGYGKISWQNLRLNKEDLQAKYQAIEPFK
;
A
#
# COMPACT_ATOMS: atom_id res chain seq x y z
N MET A 1 -12.77 21.69 -14.38
CA MET A 1 -12.35 20.27 -14.43
C MET A 1 -10.83 20.25 -14.39
N PRO A 2 -10.18 19.68 -13.36
CA PRO A 2 -8.73 19.69 -13.31
C PRO A 2 -8.18 18.69 -14.33
N LYS A 3 -7.63 19.24 -15.43
CA LYS A 3 -6.70 18.54 -16.32
C LYS A 3 -5.32 18.54 -15.66
N LEU A 4 -4.98 17.60 -14.78
CA LEU A 4 -3.61 17.45 -14.26
C LEU A 4 -3.48 16.06 -13.61
N PHE A 5 -2.27 15.56 -13.44
CA PHE A 5 -1.84 14.32 -12.72
C PHE A 5 -1.33 13.12 -13.53
N HIS A 6 -1.76 12.89 -14.79
CA HIS A 6 -1.27 11.72 -15.53
C HIS A 6 0.07 11.92 -16.26
N ALA A 7 0.44 13.15 -16.62
CA ALA A 7 1.64 13.41 -17.43
C ALA A 7 2.92 13.73 -16.62
N HIS A 8 2.82 13.85 -15.29
CA HIS A 8 3.94 14.31 -14.47
C HIS A 8 4.26 13.43 -13.25
N SER A 9 3.48 12.39 -12.96
CA SER A 9 3.76 11.44 -11.89
C SER A 9 4.58 10.24 -12.38
N LEU A 10 5.30 9.58 -11.48
CA LEU A 10 6.03 8.35 -11.79
C LEU A 10 5.16 7.23 -12.38
N VAL A 11 3.88 7.20 -12.01
CA VAL A 11 2.89 6.26 -12.58
C VAL A 11 2.70 6.49 -14.08
N GLY A 12 2.73 7.75 -14.52
CA GLY A 12 2.67 8.10 -15.94
C GLY A 12 3.90 7.61 -16.71
N GLU A 13 5.07 7.80 -16.12
CA GLU A 13 6.36 7.36 -16.69
C GLU A 13 6.46 5.84 -16.78
N SER A 14 6.03 5.13 -15.73
CA SER A 14 6.03 3.67 -15.69
C SER A 14 4.88 3.04 -16.49
N LYS A 15 3.94 3.85 -16.99
CA LYS A 15 2.69 3.40 -17.64
C LYS A 15 1.90 2.42 -16.76
N GLY A 16 1.89 2.66 -15.45
CA GLY A 16 1.24 1.81 -14.45
C GLY A 16 1.99 0.53 -14.10
N LYS A 17 3.19 0.29 -14.63
CA LYS A 17 4.05 -0.81 -14.20
C LYS A 17 4.77 -0.45 -12.88
N PRO A 18 5.24 -1.45 -12.11
CA PRO A 18 6.17 -1.18 -11.02
C PRO A 18 7.40 -0.39 -11.49
N VAL A 19 7.91 0.48 -10.63
CA VAL A 19 9.15 1.23 -10.89
C VAL A 19 10.32 0.24 -10.96
N SER A 20 11.15 0.36 -11.99
CA SER A 20 12.28 -0.54 -12.24
C SER A 20 13.56 0.24 -12.52
N ILE A 21 14.70 -0.48 -12.52
CA ILE A 21 16.02 0.11 -12.84
C ILE A 21 16.01 0.72 -14.25
N GLU A 22 15.42 0.04 -15.22
CA GLU A 22 15.36 0.50 -16.61
C GLU A 22 14.54 1.80 -16.74
N LEU A 23 13.54 2.00 -15.87
CA LEU A 23 12.79 3.25 -15.83
C LEU A 23 13.69 4.39 -15.31
N ILE A 24 14.45 4.15 -14.24
CA ILE A 24 15.32 5.14 -13.60
C ILE A 24 16.34 5.73 -14.59
N GLU A 25 16.92 4.90 -15.46
CA GLU A 25 17.90 5.33 -16.48
C GLU A 25 17.34 6.39 -17.44
N ASN A 26 16.02 6.42 -17.63
CA ASN A 26 15.33 7.36 -18.51
C ASN A 26 14.78 8.60 -17.78
N LEU A 27 14.94 8.68 -16.46
CA LEU A 27 14.44 9.78 -15.63
C LEU A 27 15.55 10.78 -15.27
N LYS A 28 15.14 12.00 -14.92
CA LYS A 28 16.04 13.10 -14.52
C LYS A 28 15.42 13.90 -13.37
N GLY A 29 16.29 14.53 -12.57
CA GLY A 29 15.90 15.35 -11.42
C GLY A 29 15.05 14.56 -10.42
N ASP A 30 14.11 15.24 -9.76
CA ASP A 30 13.28 14.70 -8.68
C ASP A 30 12.60 13.37 -9.01
N LYS A 31 12.21 13.15 -10.27
CA LYS A 31 11.59 11.88 -10.69
C LYS A 31 12.59 10.72 -10.60
N LYS A 32 13.85 10.95 -10.98
CA LYS A 32 14.89 9.93 -10.87
C LYS A 32 15.12 9.59 -9.40
N ASP A 33 15.21 10.60 -8.55
CA ASP A 33 15.48 10.44 -7.11
C ASP A 33 14.34 9.69 -6.42
N GLN A 34 13.08 10.06 -6.70
CA GLN A 34 11.91 9.33 -6.21
C GLN A 34 11.86 7.88 -6.71
N ALA A 35 12.20 7.64 -7.98
CA ALA A 35 12.23 6.30 -8.53
C ALA A 35 13.33 5.45 -7.88
N MET A 36 14.51 6.01 -7.66
CA MET A 36 15.62 5.37 -6.93
C MET A 36 15.20 5.00 -5.51
N ALA A 37 14.59 5.93 -4.76
CA ALA A 37 14.10 5.67 -3.41
C ALA A 37 13.06 4.54 -3.38
N ILE A 38 12.13 4.50 -4.33
CA ILE A 38 11.15 3.40 -4.45
C ILE A 38 11.88 2.07 -4.67
N VAL A 39 12.85 2.01 -5.59
CA VAL A 39 13.58 0.77 -5.88
C VAL A 39 14.51 0.38 -4.72
N GLN A 40 15.08 1.32 -3.96
CA GLN A 40 15.82 1.02 -2.73
C GLN A 40 14.90 0.39 -1.67
N LEU A 41 13.70 0.96 -1.47
CA LEU A 41 12.73 0.47 -0.50
C LEU A 41 12.25 -0.95 -0.83
N PHE A 42 11.82 -1.18 -2.07
CA PHE A 42 11.15 -2.42 -2.46
C PHE A 42 12.09 -3.46 -3.08
N GLY A 43 13.25 -3.04 -3.56
CA GLY A 43 14.22 -3.88 -4.27
C GLY A 43 14.06 -3.83 -5.79
N ALA A 44 15.15 -4.12 -6.48
CA ALA A 44 15.17 -4.30 -7.93
C ALA A 44 14.77 -5.73 -8.35
N SER A 45 14.30 -5.88 -9.59
CA SER A 45 14.02 -7.20 -10.17
C SER A 45 15.32 -8.00 -10.33
N GLY A 46 15.24 -9.32 -10.15
CA GLY A 46 16.39 -10.23 -10.27
C GLY A 46 17.00 -10.31 -11.67
N ASP A 47 16.30 -9.82 -12.70
CA ASP A 47 16.77 -9.76 -14.09
C ASP A 47 17.65 -8.53 -14.37
N SER A 48 17.68 -7.54 -13.46
CA SER A 48 18.44 -6.30 -13.61
C SER A 48 19.94 -6.45 -13.32
N LYS A 49 20.52 -7.64 -13.58
CA LYS A 49 21.90 -7.96 -13.19
C LYS A 49 22.92 -7.13 -13.99
N ASN A 50 23.85 -6.51 -13.26
CA ASN A 50 25.08 -5.85 -13.73
C ASN A 50 24.95 -4.45 -14.34
N SER A 51 24.15 -3.55 -13.74
CA SER A 51 24.34 -2.10 -13.94
C SER A 51 24.99 -1.47 -12.71
N GLU A 52 25.83 -0.44 -12.92
CA GLU A 52 26.39 0.38 -11.82
C GLU A 52 25.27 0.93 -10.91
N LEU A 53 24.11 1.22 -11.51
CA LEU A 53 22.91 1.69 -10.81
C LEU A 53 22.33 0.64 -9.85
N ALA A 54 22.41 -0.66 -10.18
CA ALA A 54 21.96 -1.71 -9.27
C ALA A 54 22.87 -1.83 -8.03
N GLU A 55 24.17 -1.61 -8.21
CA GLU A 55 25.14 -1.57 -7.10
C GLU A 55 24.91 -0.34 -6.21
N GLU A 56 24.64 0.83 -6.80
CA GLU A 56 24.31 2.07 -6.10
C GLU A 56 23.02 1.94 -5.25
N ILE A 57 21.96 1.35 -5.82
CA ILE A 57 20.70 1.11 -5.09
C ILE A 57 20.91 0.12 -3.95
N GLY A 58 21.67 -0.95 -4.20
CA GLY A 58 21.93 -2.00 -3.22
C GLY A 58 20.68 -2.83 -2.87
N PRO A 59 20.70 -3.51 -1.71
CA PRO A 59 19.65 -4.48 -1.35
C PRO A 59 18.34 -3.82 -0.90
N THR A 60 17.21 -4.52 -1.00
CA THR A 60 15.91 -4.01 -0.52
C THR A 60 15.95 -3.60 0.97
N ARG A 61 15.41 -2.42 1.27
CA ARG A 61 15.32 -1.88 2.64
C ARG A 61 14.10 -2.37 3.41
N LEU A 62 13.04 -2.81 2.72
CA LEU A 62 11.80 -3.26 3.36
C LEU A 62 11.68 -4.79 3.42
N SER A 63 11.00 -5.25 4.46
CA SER A 63 10.50 -6.62 4.54
C SER A 63 9.11 -6.58 5.15
N PHE A 64 8.13 -7.16 4.47
CA PHE A 64 6.75 -7.22 4.94
C PHE A 64 6.48 -8.57 5.61
N TRP A 65 5.77 -8.55 6.72
CA TRP A 65 5.25 -9.75 7.35
C TRP A 65 3.78 -9.92 7.02
N ASP A 66 3.34 -11.17 6.93
CA ASP A 66 1.93 -11.50 6.93
C ASP A 66 1.28 -10.93 8.20
N CYS A 67 0.16 -10.23 8.01
CA CYS A 67 -0.56 -9.60 9.09
C CYS A 67 -1.58 -10.60 9.65
N ALA A 68 -1.29 -11.18 10.81
CA ALA A 68 -2.22 -12.06 11.51
C ALA A 68 -3.37 -11.26 12.14
N LEU A 69 -4.51 -11.91 12.39
CA LEU A 69 -5.58 -11.30 13.19
C LEU A 69 -5.05 -10.95 14.58
N ASN A 70 -5.38 -9.76 15.05
CA ASN A 70 -5.06 -9.35 16.39
C ASN A 70 -5.74 -10.28 17.39
N LYS A 71 -4.96 -10.73 18.37
CA LYS A 71 -5.39 -11.72 19.35
C LYS A 71 -6.65 -11.32 20.12
N GLU A 72 -6.71 -10.09 20.63
CA GLU A 72 -7.84 -9.61 21.43
C GLU A 72 -9.12 -9.51 20.58
N TRP A 73 -8.96 -9.13 19.30
CA TRP A 73 -10.09 -9.10 18.37
C TRP A 73 -10.61 -10.51 18.07
N ALA A 74 -9.73 -11.47 17.83
CA ALA A 74 -10.12 -12.87 17.58
C ALA A 74 -10.83 -13.48 18.81
N GLU A 75 -10.29 -13.27 20.01
CA GLU A 75 -10.92 -13.72 21.26
C GLU A 75 -12.33 -13.12 21.44
N LYS A 76 -12.52 -11.86 21.03
CA LYS A 76 -13.84 -11.22 21.04
C LYS A 76 -14.80 -11.89 20.05
N VAL A 77 -14.35 -12.19 18.83
CA VAL A 77 -15.16 -12.89 17.81
C VAL A 77 -15.61 -14.25 18.34
N ASP A 78 -14.68 -15.04 18.89
CA ASP A 78 -14.97 -16.35 19.46
C ASP A 78 -15.96 -16.27 20.62
N LYS A 79 -15.75 -15.35 21.57
CA LYS A 79 -16.62 -15.17 22.73
C LYS A 79 -18.06 -14.82 22.35
N ASN A 80 -18.24 -14.06 21.27
CA ASN A 80 -19.56 -13.67 20.77
C ASN A 80 -20.14 -14.66 19.75
N ASN A 81 -19.42 -15.74 19.44
CA ASN A 81 -19.77 -16.71 18.39
C ASN A 81 -20.07 -16.03 17.04
N TRP A 82 -19.26 -15.02 16.70
CA TRP A 82 -19.33 -14.32 15.42
C TRP A 82 -18.52 -15.06 14.37
N LEU A 83 -18.84 -14.81 13.10
CA LEU A 83 -18.04 -15.31 11.98
C LEU A 83 -16.84 -14.39 11.72
N TYR A 84 -15.71 -14.99 11.39
CA TYR A 84 -14.49 -14.27 10.98
C TYR A 84 -14.60 -13.63 9.59
N THR A 85 -15.59 -14.07 8.81
CA THR A 85 -15.90 -13.60 7.47
C THR A 85 -17.40 -13.43 7.31
N GLU A 86 -17.78 -12.57 6.37
CA GLU A 86 -19.17 -12.36 5.98
C GLU A 86 -19.35 -12.55 4.47
N ALA A 87 -20.48 -13.11 4.06
CA ALA A 87 -20.87 -13.20 2.66
C ALA A 87 -21.61 -11.93 2.26
N LYS A 88 -20.97 -11.09 1.44
CA LYS A 88 -21.59 -9.88 0.92
C LYS A 88 -22.34 -10.19 -0.37
N SER A 89 -23.64 -9.94 -0.37
CA SER A 89 -24.49 -10.07 -1.55
C SER A 89 -24.40 -8.83 -2.43
N GLU A 90 -24.18 -9.02 -3.72
CA GLU A 90 -24.24 -7.96 -4.74
C GLU A 90 -24.99 -8.45 -5.98
N ASN A 91 -25.53 -7.52 -6.77
CA ASN A 91 -26.16 -7.83 -8.05
C ASN A 91 -25.87 -6.72 -9.07
N THR A 92 -26.09 -7.02 -10.34
CA THR A 92 -26.08 -6.05 -11.43
C THR A 92 -27.51 -5.85 -11.92
N ILE A 93 -27.95 -4.60 -11.96
CA ILE A 93 -29.28 -4.21 -12.45
C ILE A 93 -29.17 -3.78 -13.91
N ASP A 94 -29.95 -4.42 -14.77
CA ASP A 94 -30.12 -3.99 -16.15
C ASP A 94 -30.83 -2.63 -16.19
N ARG A 95 -30.21 -1.64 -16.82
CA ARG A 95 -30.71 -0.25 -16.80
C ARG A 95 -31.91 -0.01 -17.72
N ILE A 96 -32.24 -0.94 -18.62
CA ILE A 96 -33.35 -0.83 -19.57
C ILE A 96 -34.59 -1.49 -18.98
N SER A 97 -34.45 -2.75 -18.56
CA SER A 97 -35.53 -3.56 -18.02
C SER A 97 -35.76 -3.38 -16.52
N GLY A 98 -34.78 -2.85 -15.78
CA GLY A 98 -34.81 -2.74 -14.33
C GLY A 98 -34.60 -4.06 -13.59
N THR A 99 -34.32 -5.15 -14.31
CA THR A 99 -34.23 -6.50 -13.74
C THR A 99 -32.84 -6.76 -13.16
N ALA A 100 -32.80 -7.45 -12.03
CA ALA A 100 -31.57 -7.88 -11.39
C ALA A 100 -31.19 -9.29 -11.88
N ASN A 101 -30.13 -9.41 -12.68
CA ASN A 101 -29.88 -10.62 -13.50
C ASN A 101 -28.67 -11.45 -13.06
N ASN A 102 -27.86 -10.99 -12.11
CA ASN A 102 -26.59 -11.62 -11.75
C ASN A 102 -26.28 -11.50 -10.23
N PRO A 103 -27.09 -12.11 -9.35
CA PRO A 103 -26.78 -12.13 -7.93
C PRO A 103 -25.49 -12.90 -7.69
N ARG A 104 -24.60 -12.34 -6.88
CA ARG A 104 -23.32 -12.93 -6.48
C ARG A 104 -23.11 -12.73 -4.99
N GLN A 105 -22.40 -13.68 -4.39
CA GLN A 105 -21.91 -13.56 -3.02
C GLN A 105 -20.38 -13.49 -3.08
N THR A 106 -19.79 -12.60 -2.30
CA THR A 106 -18.34 -12.52 -2.13
C THR A 106 -18.03 -12.53 -0.65
N GLU A 107 -17.21 -13.49 -0.23
CA GLU A 107 -16.72 -13.54 1.14
C GLU A 107 -15.75 -12.36 1.38
N ARG A 108 -15.87 -11.74 2.56
CA ARG A 108 -14.95 -10.67 2.98
C ARG A 108 -14.75 -10.69 4.49
N VAL A 109 -13.65 -10.09 4.93
CA VAL A 109 -13.41 -9.83 6.34
C VAL A 109 -14.38 -8.72 6.81
N PRO A 110 -15.07 -8.87 7.96
CA PRO A 110 -15.98 -7.86 8.48
C PRO A 110 -15.27 -6.55 8.78
N ALA A 111 -15.98 -5.44 8.61
CA ALA A 111 -15.44 -4.12 8.95
C ALA A 111 -15.12 -4.04 10.45
N GLY A 112 -13.98 -3.42 10.78
CA GLY A 112 -13.49 -3.33 12.15
C GLY A 112 -12.69 -4.54 12.63
N ALA A 113 -12.39 -5.52 11.74
CA ALA A 113 -11.34 -6.49 11.99
C ALA A 113 -9.98 -5.81 12.18
N ILE A 114 -9.20 -6.32 13.14
CA ILE A 114 -7.90 -5.77 13.49
C ILE A 114 -6.84 -6.80 13.15
N PHE A 115 -5.77 -6.37 12.49
CA PHE A 115 -4.63 -7.19 12.13
C PHE A 115 -3.36 -6.58 12.70
N ASP A 116 -2.44 -7.44 13.15
CA ASP A 116 -1.14 -7.03 13.65
C ASP A 116 -0.19 -6.80 12.47
N PHE A 117 0.08 -5.52 12.16
CA PHE A 117 0.98 -5.13 11.09
C PHE A 117 2.44 -5.09 11.55
N LYS A 118 3.33 -5.65 10.73
CA LYS A 118 4.78 -5.58 10.95
C LYS A 118 5.53 -5.34 9.64
N LEU A 119 6.40 -4.34 9.69
CA LEU A 119 7.34 -3.96 8.63
C LEU A 119 8.71 -3.79 9.27
N ALA A 120 9.74 -4.36 8.65
CA ALA A 120 11.12 -4.06 9.01
C ALA A 120 11.72 -3.15 7.96
N PHE A 121 12.43 -2.15 8.45
CA PHE A 121 13.16 -1.18 7.67
C PHE A 121 14.64 -1.31 8.02
N LYS A 122 15.48 -1.58 7.02
CA LYS A 122 16.92 -1.74 7.19
C LYS A 122 17.60 -0.40 6.97
N VAL A 123 18.33 0.07 7.98
CA VAL A 123 19.20 1.24 7.90
C VAL A 123 20.56 0.78 7.41
N LEU A 124 20.96 1.20 6.20
CA LEU A 124 22.24 0.80 5.59
C LEU A 124 23.14 2.00 5.26
N ASP A 125 22.59 3.21 5.24
CA ASP A 125 23.27 4.45 4.86
C ASP A 125 22.53 5.66 5.47
N GLU A 126 23.00 6.88 5.16
CA GLU A 126 22.50 8.14 5.71
C GLU A 126 21.16 8.62 5.11
N THR A 127 20.57 7.89 4.15
CA THR A 127 19.29 8.26 3.51
C THR A 127 18.06 7.79 4.30
N GLU A 128 18.25 7.25 5.50
CA GLU A 128 17.23 6.57 6.28
C GLU A 128 15.99 7.44 6.58
N GLU A 129 16.17 8.73 6.83
CA GLU A 129 15.07 9.63 7.21
C GLU A 129 14.14 9.88 6.01
N GLU A 130 14.70 10.20 4.85
CA GLU A 130 13.94 10.42 3.61
C GLU A 130 13.19 9.16 3.18
N LEU A 131 13.85 8.00 3.27
CA LEU A 131 13.25 6.71 2.96
C LEU A 131 12.12 6.36 3.94
N LEU A 132 12.29 6.63 5.23
CA LEU A 132 11.24 6.42 6.23
C LEU A 132 10.03 7.34 5.97
N GLU A 133 10.25 8.59 5.57
CA GLU A 133 9.18 9.50 5.21
C GLU A 133 8.42 9.04 3.96
N MET A 134 9.12 8.50 2.97
CA MET A 134 8.50 7.87 1.81
C MET A 134 7.66 6.64 2.20
N VAL A 135 8.14 5.80 3.14
CA VAL A 135 7.38 4.67 3.67
C VAL A 135 6.08 5.16 4.33
N LEU A 136 6.17 6.14 5.24
CA LEU A 136 5.00 6.67 5.94
C LEU A 136 4.00 7.33 4.98
N THR A 137 4.50 8.02 3.96
CA THR A 137 3.67 8.57 2.87
C THR A 137 2.97 7.46 2.10
N GLY A 138 3.67 6.37 1.79
CA GLY A 138 3.08 5.17 1.17
C GLY A 138 1.97 4.57 2.03
N LEU A 139 2.19 4.42 3.35
CA LEU A 139 1.15 3.95 4.27
C LEU A 139 -0.07 4.89 4.30
N LYS A 140 0.15 6.22 4.22
CA LYS A 140 -0.92 7.22 4.18
C LYS A 140 -1.75 7.08 2.89
N LEU A 141 -1.07 6.98 1.75
CA LEU A 141 -1.71 6.77 0.45
C LEU A 141 -2.51 5.46 0.43
N LEU A 142 -1.98 4.39 1.00
CA LEU A 142 -2.68 3.10 1.09
C LEU A 142 -3.97 3.21 1.92
N ALA A 143 -3.97 3.95 3.03
CA ALA A 143 -5.17 4.18 3.84
C ALA A 143 -6.22 5.04 3.11
N MET A 144 -5.79 5.98 2.26
CA MET A 144 -6.70 6.80 1.45
C MET A 144 -7.37 5.99 0.33
N ASP A 145 -6.66 5.03 -0.27
CA ASP A 145 -7.17 4.19 -1.36
C ASP A 145 -7.84 2.90 -0.88
N GLY A 146 -7.09 2.01 -0.23
CA GLY A 146 -7.52 0.71 0.27
C GLY A 146 -6.66 -0.44 -0.24
N ILE A 147 -6.95 -1.65 0.23
CA ILE A 147 -6.24 -2.89 -0.12
C ILE A 147 -7.14 -3.90 -0.84
N GLY A 148 -6.55 -4.72 -1.69
CA GLY A 148 -7.24 -5.82 -2.35
C GLY A 148 -8.22 -5.38 -3.44
N GLY A 149 -9.19 -6.25 -3.75
CA GLY A 149 -10.12 -6.05 -4.85
C GLY A 149 -11.36 -5.21 -4.48
N SER A 150 -12.02 -4.66 -5.49
CA SER A 150 -13.36 -4.03 -5.35
C SER A 150 -13.40 -2.75 -4.52
N GLY A 151 -12.29 -2.03 -4.38
CA GLY A 151 -12.23 -0.75 -3.64
C GLY A 151 -13.26 0.28 -4.08
N SER A 152 -13.56 0.37 -5.39
CA SER A 152 -14.61 1.24 -5.94
C SER A 152 -16.03 0.90 -5.46
N ARG A 153 -16.23 -0.30 -4.91
CA ARG A 153 -17.48 -0.77 -4.28
C ARG A 153 -17.41 -0.74 -2.75
N GLY A 154 -16.43 -0.04 -2.18
CA GLY A 154 -16.26 0.17 -0.74
C GLY A 154 -15.56 -0.97 0.01
N TYR A 155 -14.77 -1.79 -0.67
CA TYR A 155 -13.95 -2.82 -0.02
C TYR A 155 -12.59 -2.28 0.39
N GLY A 156 -11.93 -2.98 1.32
CA GLY A 156 -10.50 -2.80 1.55
C GLY A 156 -10.09 -1.50 2.23
N LYS A 157 -11.03 -0.70 2.75
CA LYS A 157 -10.68 0.49 3.51
C LYS A 157 -10.05 0.08 4.84
N ILE A 158 -8.86 0.62 5.10
CA ILE A 158 -8.07 0.35 6.30
C ILE A 158 -7.70 1.65 7.00
N SER A 159 -7.33 1.54 8.27
CA SER A 159 -6.73 2.64 9.01
C SER A 159 -5.59 2.11 9.85
N TRP A 160 -4.50 2.87 9.96
CA TRP A 160 -3.38 2.52 10.81
C TRP A 160 -3.60 3.07 12.21
N GLN A 161 -3.48 2.19 13.21
CA GLN A 161 -3.67 2.51 14.62
C GLN A 161 -2.42 2.10 15.39
N ASN A 162 -2.04 2.90 16.38
CA ASN A 162 -0.89 2.64 17.26
C ASN A 162 0.40 2.31 16.49
N LEU A 163 0.69 3.04 15.40
CA LEU A 163 1.95 2.89 14.67
C LEU A 163 3.13 3.22 15.57
N ARG A 164 4.11 2.31 15.61
CA ARG A 164 5.32 2.46 16.41
C ARG A 164 6.56 2.05 15.63
N LEU A 165 7.66 2.75 15.87
CA LEU A 165 9.00 2.36 15.41
C LEU A 165 9.83 2.00 16.63
N ASN A 166 10.30 0.74 16.73
CA ASN A 166 11.08 0.27 17.87
C ASN A 166 10.48 0.61 19.25
N LYS A 167 9.14 0.55 19.36
CA LYS A 167 8.30 0.91 20.53
C LYS A 167 8.05 2.39 20.75
N GLU A 168 8.70 3.28 20.01
CA GLU A 168 8.43 4.71 20.03
C GLU A 168 7.18 5.04 19.22
N ASP A 169 6.39 6.01 19.69
CA ASP A 169 5.18 6.43 18.99
C ASP A 169 5.52 7.09 17.65
N LEU A 170 4.89 6.62 16.59
CA LEU A 170 5.02 7.17 15.24
C LEU A 170 3.68 7.71 14.73
N GLN A 171 2.61 7.56 15.52
CA GLN A 171 1.25 7.85 15.10
C GLN A 171 1.06 9.33 14.80
N ALA A 172 1.61 10.22 15.63
CA ALA A 172 1.53 11.66 15.40
C ALA A 172 2.25 12.09 14.11
N LYS A 173 3.47 11.60 13.87
CA LYS A 173 4.23 11.87 12.62
C LYS A 173 3.43 11.38 11.41
N TYR A 174 2.91 10.15 11.45
CA TYR A 174 2.07 9.59 10.40
C TYR A 174 0.80 10.41 10.13
N GLN A 175 0.12 10.88 11.19
CA GLN A 175 -1.12 11.65 11.05
C GLN A 175 -0.88 13.02 10.39
N ALA A 176 0.26 13.65 10.69
CA ALA A 176 0.65 14.96 10.14
C ALA A 176 1.00 14.93 8.64
N ILE A 177 1.23 13.76 8.04
CA ILE A 177 1.55 13.65 6.61
C ILE A 177 0.35 14.04 5.75
N GLU A 178 0.60 14.95 4.81
CA GLU A 178 -0.35 15.44 3.81
C GLU A 178 0.20 15.17 2.40
N PRO A 179 -0.08 14.00 1.79
CA PRO A 179 0.58 13.56 0.56
C PRO A 179 0.34 14.41 -0.70
N PHE A 180 -0.57 15.37 -0.63
CA PHE A 180 -1.02 16.18 -1.77
C PHE A 180 -0.97 17.69 -1.51
N LYS A 181 -0.35 18.12 -0.40
CA LYS A 181 -0.14 19.54 -0.13
C LYS A 181 1.25 20.00 -0.53
#